data_AF-A0A916W1K4-F1
#
_entry.id   AF-A0A916W1K4-F1
#
_cell.length_a   1.000
_cell.length_b   1.000
_cell.length_c   1.000
_cell.angle_alpha   90.00
_cell.angle_beta   90.00
_cell.angle_gamma   90.00
#
_symmetry.space_group_name_H-M   'P 1'
#
loop_
_entity.id
_entity.type
_entity.pdbx_description
1 polymer ?
#
loop_
_entity_poly.entity_id
_entity_poly.type
_entity_poly.pdbx_seq_one_letter_code
_entity_poly.pdbx_strand_id
1 'polypeptide(L)'
;MAQFSMEIMRLTGSVLGGNQQMVGYNARRRISYNDFVSRHPIYGFDDPEVQLDRVPFSAQTAEEFATGLVKYQIRRDEERQSAMENVIELLARGEDVPESFAQRVHNAVREVQASEQLALAQHVVRRKLVLDLMGKLLTRVRERDGRPDDYHLEQTLHSFIVPMHVMGHDAAEKRSRAHDLWILDERLAFTRAFSSDKRFDTLLRASENAERSDLIVWDFASGLGVTDPLRDGETVDTSRPLDKVMIVEFKKPGRTHYGPEDQIHFQITKYIDELRGGEIEGFQRQRIRIAPDCVFYCYVVADIEGDLKRQLSTWAKSANGQGRFMPLQGDVNGSIEVIQWQDLVNDAWARNEATLYAAKLRRG
;
A
#
# COMPACT_ATOMS: atom_id res chain seq x y z
N MET A 1 -60.03 -31.05 31.19
CA MET A 1 -60.10 -30.24 29.95
C MET A 1 -59.39 -28.89 30.09
N ALA A 2 -59.67 -28.06 31.11
CA ALA A 2 -59.03 -26.74 31.27
C ALA A 2 -57.51 -26.78 31.58
N GLN A 3 -57.04 -27.78 32.34
CA GLN A 3 -55.63 -27.92 32.73
C GLN A 3 -54.71 -28.30 31.55
N PHE A 4 -55.20 -29.16 30.66
CA PHE A 4 -54.50 -29.61 29.44
C PHE A 4 -54.32 -28.47 28.42
N SER A 5 -55.32 -27.57 28.31
CA SER A 5 -55.27 -26.41 27.42
C SER A 5 -54.25 -25.35 27.87
N MET A 6 -54.13 -25.12 29.19
CA MET A 6 -53.10 -24.22 29.74
C MET A 6 -51.67 -24.73 29.55
N GLU A 7 -51.47 -26.05 29.60
CA GLU A 7 -50.15 -26.66 29.42
C GLU A 7 -49.69 -26.61 27.95
N ILE A 8 -50.61 -26.85 27.00
CA ILE A 8 -50.35 -26.66 25.56
C ILE A 8 -50.08 -25.19 25.22
N MET A 9 -50.78 -24.24 25.85
CA MET A 9 -50.57 -22.80 25.61
C MET A 9 -49.23 -22.31 26.18
N ARG A 10 -48.76 -22.89 27.29
CA ARG A 10 -47.40 -22.63 27.83
C ARG A 10 -46.29 -23.24 26.96
N LEU A 11 -46.49 -24.46 26.46
CA LEU A 11 -45.53 -25.13 25.58
C LEU A 11 -45.43 -24.44 24.23
N THR A 12 -46.55 -24.02 23.64
CA THR A 12 -46.54 -23.24 22.39
C THR A 12 -45.93 -21.85 22.59
N GLY A 13 -46.21 -21.18 23.72
CA GLY A 13 -45.55 -19.92 24.09
C GLY A 13 -44.04 -20.03 24.29
N SER A 14 -43.54 -21.10 24.91
CA SER A 14 -42.10 -21.31 25.10
C SER A 14 -41.38 -21.72 23.82
N VAL A 15 -42.02 -22.51 22.96
CA VAL A 15 -41.50 -22.88 21.62
C VAL A 15 -41.46 -21.66 20.69
N LEU A 16 -42.49 -20.82 20.71
CA LEU A 16 -42.51 -19.56 19.95
C LEU A 16 -41.46 -18.56 20.46
N GLY A 17 -41.29 -18.44 21.78
CA GLY A 17 -40.24 -17.61 22.39
C GLY A 17 -38.83 -18.12 22.08
N GLY A 18 -38.61 -19.44 22.12
CA GLY A 18 -37.34 -20.08 21.76
C GLY A 18 -37.01 -19.90 20.27
N ASN A 19 -37.99 -20.02 19.38
CA ASN A 19 -37.80 -19.78 17.95
C ASN A 19 -37.45 -18.32 17.64
N GLN A 20 -38.10 -17.35 18.30
CA GLN A 20 -37.75 -15.93 18.13
C GLN A 20 -36.33 -15.61 18.64
N GLN A 21 -35.92 -16.20 19.76
CA GLN A 21 -34.57 -16.06 20.29
C GLN A 21 -33.52 -16.68 19.35
N MET A 22 -33.81 -17.83 18.76
CA MET A 22 -32.93 -18.51 17.80
C MET A 22 -32.80 -17.73 16.49
N VAL A 23 -33.89 -17.16 15.96
CA VAL A 23 -33.85 -16.29 14.78
C VAL A 23 -33.01 -15.03 15.06
N GLY A 24 -33.23 -14.37 16.20
CA GLY A 24 -32.44 -13.20 16.60
C GLY A 24 -30.97 -13.51 16.89
N TYR A 25 -30.67 -14.74 17.32
CA TYR A 25 -29.31 -15.24 17.46
C TYR A 25 -28.63 -15.41 16.09
N ASN A 26 -29.26 -16.12 15.15
CA ASN A 26 -28.72 -16.36 13.81
C ASN A 26 -28.50 -15.06 13.04
N ALA A 27 -29.41 -14.10 13.15
CA ALA A 27 -29.25 -12.78 12.54
C ALA A 27 -28.01 -12.04 13.07
N ARG A 28 -27.78 -12.04 14.39
CA ARG A 28 -26.58 -11.44 14.99
C ARG A 28 -25.31 -12.17 14.57
N ARG A 29 -25.34 -13.50 14.55
CA ARG A 29 -24.22 -14.33 14.09
C ARG A 29 -23.84 -14.02 12.64
N ARG A 30 -24.83 -13.86 11.76
CA ARG A 30 -24.63 -13.45 10.36
C ARG A 30 -24.02 -12.06 10.24
N ILE A 31 -24.46 -11.10 11.04
CA ILE A 31 -23.87 -9.75 11.08
C ILE A 31 -22.41 -9.80 11.52
N SER A 32 -22.10 -10.52 12.62
CA SER A 32 -20.72 -10.68 13.10
C SER A 32 -19.82 -11.37 12.06
N TYR A 33 -20.34 -12.37 11.35
CA TYR A 33 -19.63 -13.02 10.26
C TYR A 33 -19.34 -12.06 9.10
N ASN A 34 -20.34 -11.27 8.68
CA ASN A 34 -20.16 -10.32 7.59
C ASN A 34 -19.12 -9.24 7.95
N ASP A 35 -19.16 -8.73 9.18
CA ASP A 35 -18.13 -7.82 9.71
C ASP A 35 -16.74 -8.47 9.72
N PHE A 36 -16.66 -9.73 10.16
CA PHE A 36 -15.42 -10.50 10.09
C PHE A 36 -14.88 -10.60 8.66
N VAL A 37 -15.69 -11.01 7.68
CA VAL A 37 -15.26 -11.12 6.28
C VAL A 37 -14.91 -9.75 5.67
N SER A 38 -15.59 -8.68 6.06
CA SER A 38 -15.22 -7.33 5.61
C SER A 38 -13.81 -6.91 6.04
N ARG A 39 -13.35 -7.39 7.21
CA ARG A 39 -12.01 -7.14 7.76
C ARG A 39 -10.99 -8.19 7.33
N HIS A 40 -11.46 -9.41 7.04
CA HIS A 40 -10.66 -10.54 6.61
C HIS A 40 -11.26 -11.21 5.36
N PRO A 41 -11.23 -10.54 4.19
CA PRO A 41 -11.89 -11.04 2.99
C PRO A 41 -11.47 -12.43 2.54
N ILE A 42 -10.25 -12.87 2.87
CA ILE A 42 -9.77 -14.22 2.56
C ILE A 42 -10.65 -15.36 3.09
N TYR A 43 -11.50 -15.11 4.09
CA TYR A 43 -12.47 -16.08 4.61
C TYR A 43 -13.84 -16.03 3.90
N GLY A 44 -14.05 -15.06 3.01
CA GLY A 44 -15.26 -14.91 2.18
C GLY A 44 -15.27 -15.75 0.91
N PHE A 45 -14.70 -16.97 0.94
CA PHE A 45 -14.49 -17.81 -0.25
C PHE A 45 -15.70 -18.64 -0.69
N ASP A 46 -16.86 -18.50 -0.02
CA ASP A 46 -18.08 -19.25 -0.31
C ASP A 46 -19.31 -18.47 0.19
N ASP A 47 -20.51 -18.98 -0.12
CA ASP A 47 -21.76 -18.39 0.37
C ASP A 47 -21.75 -18.33 1.91
N PRO A 48 -22.17 -17.21 2.52
CA PRO A 48 -21.96 -17.10 3.95
C PRO A 48 -22.86 -18.00 4.80
N GLU A 49 -23.97 -18.54 4.27
CA GLU A 49 -24.74 -19.58 4.98
C GLU A 49 -23.93 -20.88 5.02
N VAL A 50 -23.34 -21.28 3.89
CA VAL A 50 -22.45 -22.44 3.80
C VAL A 50 -21.26 -22.30 4.76
N GLN A 51 -20.71 -21.09 4.89
CA GLN A 51 -19.60 -20.82 5.81
C GLN A 51 -20.05 -20.86 7.27
N LEU A 52 -21.24 -20.36 7.59
CA LEU A 52 -21.81 -20.42 8.93
C LEU A 52 -22.14 -21.86 9.38
N ASP A 53 -22.41 -22.77 8.46
CA ASP A 53 -22.59 -24.20 8.74
C ASP A 53 -21.26 -24.92 9.01
N ARG A 54 -20.15 -24.38 8.51
CA ARG A 54 -18.80 -24.94 8.67
C ARG A 54 -18.17 -24.64 10.03
N VAL A 55 -18.67 -23.64 10.76
CA VAL A 55 -18.15 -23.17 12.05
C VAL A 55 -19.09 -23.54 13.20
N PRO A 56 -18.59 -23.66 14.45
CA PRO A 56 -19.45 -23.96 15.60
C PRO A 56 -20.65 -23.02 15.69
N PHE A 57 -21.82 -23.54 16.05
CA PHE A 57 -23.04 -22.73 16.17
C PHE A 57 -22.85 -21.56 17.15
N SER A 58 -22.03 -21.76 18.18
CA SER A 58 -21.68 -20.75 19.19
C SER A 58 -20.74 -19.64 18.71
N ALA A 59 -20.11 -19.77 17.54
CA ALA A 59 -19.10 -18.82 17.05
C ALA A 59 -19.70 -17.43 16.81
N GLN A 60 -19.09 -16.40 17.41
CA GLN A 60 -19.50 -15.00 17.30
C GLN A 60 -18.32 -14.03 17.10
N THR A 61 -17.10 -14.49 17.32
CA THR A 61 -15.88 -13.68 17.22
C THR A 61 -15.07 -14.01 15.97
N ALA A 62 -14.20 -13.09 15.56
CA ALA A 62 -13.32 -13.28 14.41
C ALA A 62 -12.43 -14.53 14.56
N GLU A 63 -11.92 -14.79 15.77
CA GLU A 63 -11.07 -15.94 16.06
C GLU A 63 -11.83 -17.27 15.92
N GLU A 64 -13.05 -17.35 16.43
CA GLU A 64 -13.88 -18.55 16.31
C GLU A 64 -14.28 -18.85 14.86
N PHE A 65 -14.62 -17.81 14.08
CA PHE A 65 -14.88 -17.95 12.65
C PHE A 65 -13.63 -18.42 11.91
N ALA A 66 -12.49 -17.78 12.12
CA ALA A 66 -11.22 -18.16 11.49
C ALA A 66 -10.85 -19.62 11.81
N THR A 67 -10.96 -20.02 13.07
CA THR A 67 -10.66 -21.39 13.54
C THR A 67 -11.51 -22.43 12.83
N GLY A 68 -12.80 -22.18 12.63
CA GLY A 68 -13.67 -23.11 11.93
C GLY A 68 -13.44 -23.18 10.42
N LEU A 69 -13.01 -22.07 9.80
CA LEU A 69 -12.89 -21.92 8.35
C LEU A 69 -11.52 -22.25 7.78
N VAL A 70 -10.45 -22.08 8.56
CA VAL A 70 -9.05 -22.21 8.08
C VAL A 70 -8.79 -23.56 7.39
N LYS A 71 -9.34 -24.65 7.92
CA LYS A 71 -9.20 -25.99 7.31
C LYS A 71 -9.84 -26.11 5.93
N TYR A 72 -10.95 -25.41 5.68
CA TYR A 72 -11.63 -25.41 4.39
C TYR A 72 -10.91 -24.50 3.39
N GLN A 73 -10.38 -23.38 3.88
CA GLN A 73 -9.54 -22.49 3.08
C GLN A 73 -8.30 -23.25 2.57
N ILE A 74 -7.53 -23.88 3.47
CA ILE A 74 -6.34 -24.66 3.12
C ILE A 74 -6.68 -25.77 2.13
N ARG A 75 -7.74 -26.55 2.40
CA ARG A 75 -8.16 -27.62 1.49
C ARG A 75 -8.48 -27.10 0.09
N ARG A 76 -9.20 -25.97 -0.01
CA ARG A 76 -9.54 -25.35 -1.30
C ARG A 76 -8.27 -24.87 -2.04
N ASP A 77 -7.30 -24.34 -1.31
CA ASP A 77 -6.02 -23.92 -1.88
C ASP A 77 -5.22 -25.12 -2.42
N GLU A 78 -5.15 -26.23 -1.68
CA GLU A 78 -4.49 -27.47 -2.12
C GLU A 78 -5.20 -28.13 -3.31
N GLU A 79 -6.54 -28.19 -3.29
CA GLU A 79 -7.36 -28.71 -4.40
C GLU A 79 -7.15 -27.88 -5.67
N ARG A 80 -7.09 -26.56 -5.54
CA ARG A 80 -6.83 -25.63 -6.65
C ARG A 80 -5.42 -25.81 -7.21
N GLN A 81 -4.41 -25.93 -6.36
CA GLN A 81 -3.03 -26.16 -6.79
C GLN A 81 -2.93 -27.50 -7.56
N SER A 82 -3.47 -28.57 -6.98
CA SER A 82 -3.50 -29.89 -7.62
C SER A 82 -4.23 -29.86 -8.97
N ALA A 83 -5.37 -29.16 -9.06
CA ALA A 83 -6.09 -29.01 -10.31
C ALA A 83 -5.26 -28.29 -11.39
N MET A 84 -4.47 -27.28 -11.01
CA MET A 84 -3.60 -26.55 -11.92
C MET A 84 -2.42 -27.40 -12.40
N GLU A 85 -1.75 -28.11 -11.50
CA GLU A 85 -0.65 -29.03 -11.81
C GLU A 85 -1.11 -30.10 -12.81
N ASN A 86 -2.30 -30.68 -12.59
CA ASN A 86 -2.91 -31.63 -13.52
C ASN A 86 -3.15 -31.03 -14.91
N VAL A 87 -3.60 -29.77 -15.00
CA VAL A 87 -3.79 -29.08 -16.29
C VAL A 87 -2.45 -28.84 -17.00
N ILE A 88 -1.41 -28.44 -16.26
CA ILE A 88 -0.06 -28.24 -16.80
C ILE A 88 0.51 -29.55 -17.34
N GLU A 89 0.37 -30.66 -16.59
CA GLU A 89 0.83 -31.98 -17.05
C GLU A 89 0.10 -32.43 -18.32
N LEU A 90 -1.22 -32.27 -18.39
CA LEU A 90 -1.99 -32.61 -19.59
C LEU A 90 -1.55 -31.80 -20.82
N LEU A 91 -1.22 -30.52 -20.64
CA LEU A 91 -0.67 -29.67 -21.70
C LEU A 91 0.73 -30.12 -22.14
N ALA A 92 1.57 -30.56 -21.20
CA ALA A 92 2.94 -30.96 -21.47
C ALA A 92 3.07 -32.31 -22.21
N ARG A 93 2.11 -33.24 -22.00
CA ARG A 93 2.16 -34.59 -22.58
C ARG A 93 1.83 -34.64 -24.08
N GLY A 94 1.20 -33.61 -24.65
CA GLY A 94 0.92 -33.53 -26.09
C GLY A 94 -0.02 -34.63 -26.63
N GLU A 95 -0.76 -35.31 -25.75
CA GLU A 95 -1.73 -36.37 -26.09
C GLU A 95 -3.08 -35.77 -26.54
N ASP A 96 -3.95 -36.62 -27.10
CA ASP A 96 -5.31 -36.24 -27.48
C ASP A 96 -6.05 -35.58 -26.32
N VAL A 97 -6.50 -34.35 -26.54
CA VAL A 97 -7.17 -33.52 -25.55
C VAL A 97 -8.57 -34.09 -25.29
N PRO A 98 -8.89 -34.55 -24.06
CA PRO A 98 -10.23 -35.06 -23.75
C PRO A 98 -11.29 -33.98 -24.02
N GLU A 99 -12.51 -34.35 -24.44
CA GLU A 99 -13.60 -33.36 -24.62
C GLU A 99 -13.87 -32.53 -23.34
N SER A 100 -13.64 -33.13 -22.16
CA SER A 100 -13.77 -32.45 -20.86
C SER A 100 -12.63 -31.46 -20.54
N PHE A 101 -11.56 -31.42 -21.32
CA PHE A 101 -10.38 -30.62 -21.05
C PHE A 101 -10.67 -29.12 -21.01
N ALA A 102 -11.42 -28.61 -21.98
CA ALA A 102 -11.82 -27.21 -22.02
C ALA A 102 -12.57 -26.81 -20.73
N GLN A 103 -13.45 -27.68 -20.24
CA GLN A 103 -14.16 -27.45 -18.97
C GLN A 103 -13.22 -27.49 -17.75
N ARG A 104 -12.25 -28.40 -17.73
CA ARG A 104 -11.25 -28.50 -16.65
C ARG A 104 -10.39 -27.23 -16.56
N VAL A 105 -9.89 -26.75 -17.71
CA VAL A 105 -9.14 -25.49 -17.80
C VAL A 105 -10.00 -24.32 -17.33
N HIS A 106 -11.24 -24.22 -17.82
CA HIS A 106 -12.14 -23.14 -17.44
C HIS A 106 -12.42 -23.11 -15.93
N ASN A 107 -12.66 -24.28 -15.32
CA ASN A 107 -12.86 -24.39 -13.88
C ASN A 107 -11.61 -23.98 -13.10
N ALA A 108 -10.42 -24.45 -13.50
CA ALA A 108 -9.16 -24.08 -12.85
C ALA A 108 -8.90 -22.57 -12.90
N VAL A 109 -9.07 -21.95 -14.08
CA VAL A 109 -8.91 -20.49 -14.26
C VAL A 109 -9.90 -19.71 -13.38
N ARG A 110 -11.17 -20.14 -13.31
CA ARG A 110 -12.18 -19.48 -12.48
C ARG A 110 -11.82 -19.53 -11.00
N GLU A 111 -11.33 -20.67 -10.51
CA GLU A 111 -10.89 -20.85 -9.13
C GLU A 111 -9.68 -19.98 -8.78
N VAL A 112 -8.74 -19.86 -9.70
CA VAL A 112 -7.60 -18.93 -9.57
C VAL A 112 -8.09 -17.50 -9.48
N GLN A 113 -8.94 -17.06 -10.41
CA GLN A 113 -9.49 -15.71 -10.39
C GLN A 113 -10.24 -15.39 -9.09
N ALA A 114 -11.00 -16.34 -8.54
CA ALA A 114 -11.68 -16.16 -7.26
C ALA A 114 -10.69 -15.99 -6.09
N SER A 115 -9.62 -16.80 -6.05
CA SER A 115 -8.58 -16.67 -5.03
C SER A 115 -7.82 -15.35 -5.13
N GLU A 116 -7.45 -14.92 -6.35
CA GLU A 116 -6.78 -13.64 -6.58
C GLU A 116 -7.67 -12.47 -6.16
N GLN A 117 -8.98 -12.53 -6.41
CA GLN A 117 -9.93 -11.52 -5.94
C GLN A 117 -9.93 -11.42 -4.41
N LEU A 118 -9.89 -12.54 -3.68
CA LEU A 118 -9.84 -12.55 -2.21
C LEU A 118 -8.50 -12.04 -1.67
N ALA A 119 -7.39 -12.38 -2.30
CA ALA A 119 -6.07 -11.85 -1.95
C ALA A 119 -6.01 -10.33 -2.16
N LEU A 120 -6.52 -9.87 -3.29
CA LEU A 120 -6.62 -8.44 -3.61
C LEU A 120 -7.55 -7.70 -2.64
N ALA A 121 -8.68 -8.29 -2.30
CA ALA A 121 -9.59 -7.79 -1.28
C ALA A 121 -8.87 -7.52 0.05
N GLN A 122 -8.12 -8.53 0.50
CA GLN A 122 -7.39 -8.45 1.76
C GLN A 122 -6.30 -7.37 1.72
N HIS A 123 -5.63 -7.23 0.59
CA HIS A 123 -4.63 -6.19 0.36
C HIS A 123 -5.24 -4.80 0.45
N VAL A 124 -6.38 -4.57 -0.22
CA VAL A 124 -7.06 -3.27 -0.18
C VAL A 124 -7.56 -2.94 1.23
N VAL A 125 -8.15 -3.90 1.94
CA VAL A 125 -8.63 -3.67 3.33
C VAL A 125 -7.47 -3.25 4.24
N ARG A 126 -6.28 -3.83 4.07
CA ARG A 126 -5.08 -3.42 4.83
C ARG A 126 -4.66 -1.99 4.49
N ARG A 127 -4.57 -1.65 3.20
CA ARG A 127 -4.24 -0.29 2.75
C ARG A 127 -5.24 0.75 3.22
N LYS A 128 -6.53 0.40 3.24
CA LYS A 128 -7.59 1.23 3.81
C LYS A 128 -7.29 1.60 5.27
N LEU A 129 -6.90 0.63 6.10
CA LEU A 129 -6.55 0.90 7.50
C LEU A 129 -5.35 1.85 7.63
N VAL A 130 -4.33 1.69 6.77
CA VAL A 130 -3.17 2.59 6.71
C VAL A 130 -3.60 4.02 6.37
N LEU A 131 -4.45 4.20 5.35
CA LEU A 131 -4.93 5.52 4.94
C LEU A 131 -5.86 6.16 5.98
N ASP A 132 -6.71 5.37 6.65
CA ASP A 132 -7.56 5.82 7.76
C ASP A 132 -6.70 6.34 8.93
N LEU A 133 -5.61 5.63 9.25
CA LEU A 133 -4.65 6.05 10.27
C LEU A 133 -3.90 7.31 9.84
N MET A 134 -3.42 7.38 8.60
CA MET A 134 -2.77 8.56 8.04
C MET A 134 -3.67 9.80 8.10
N GLY A 135 -4.95 9.67 7.73
CA GLY A 135 -5.93 10.76 7.82
C GLY A 135 -6.09 11.28 9.25
N LYS A 136 -6.20 10.38 10.23
CA LYS A 136 -6.26 10.77 11.66
C LYS A 136 -4.98 11.44 12.14
N LEU A 137 -3.81 10.99 11.68
CA LEU A 137 -2.53 11.62 11.99
C LEU A 137 -2.48 13.04 11.41
N LEU A 138 -2.85 13.23 10.15
CA LEU A 138 -2.89 14.55 9.52
C LEU A 138 -3.82 15.52 10.26
N THR A 139 -5.02 15.08 10.66
CA THR A 139 -5.93 15.89 11.49
C THR A 139 -5.27 16.30 12.80
N ARG A 140 -4.65 15.34 13.52
CA ARG A 140 -3.95 15.60 14.78
C ARG A 140 -2.78 16.57 14.64
N VAL A 141 -2.03 16.48 13.54
CA VAL A 141 -0.91 17.40 13.27
C VAL A 141 -1.43 18.82 13.06
N ARG A 142 -2.50 18.99 12.27
CA ARG A 142 -3.10 20.30 11.99
C ARG A 142 -3.73 20.95 13.22
N GLU A 143 -4.31 20.18 14.14
CA GLU A 143 -4.87 20.68 15.40
C GLU A 143 -3.81 21.23 16.38
N ARG A 144 -2.54 20.87 16.21
CA ARG A 144 -1.44 21.26 17.12
C ARG A 144 -0.68 22.50 16.68
N ASP A 145 -1.19 23.24 15.69
CA ASP A 145 -0.48 24.39 15.11
C ASP A 145 -0.12 25.47 16.15
N GLY A 146 1.10 26.01 16.07
CA GLY A 146 1.63 27.02 16.99
C GLY A 146 2.30 26.52 18.27
N ARG A 147 2.68 25.24 18.38
CA ARG A 147 3.52 24.69 19.48
C ARG A 147 4.95 24.41 19.02
N PRO A 148 5.98 24.52 19.88
CA PRO A 148 7.40 24.38 19.50
C PRO A 148 7.84 22.99 19.00
N ASP A 149 6.91 22.04 18.78
CA ASP A 149 7.20 20.65 18.38
C ASP A 149 7.02 20.40 16.87
N ASP A 150 7.11 21.44 16.04
CA ASP A 150 6.83 21.38 14.59
C ASP A 150 7.67 20.33 13.84
N TYR A 151 8.96 20.21 14.21
CA TYR A 151 9.88 19.24 13.62
C TYR A 151 9.49 17.79 13.97
N HIS A 152 9.02 17.53 15.19
CA HIS A 152 8.62 16.19 15.61
C HIS A 152 7.38 15.69 14.85
N LEU A 153 6.48 16.59 14.45
CA LEU A 153 5.28 16.23 13.69
C LEU A 153 5.60 15.86 12.24
N GLU A 154 6.54 16.57 11.61
CA GLU A 154 7.06 16.24 10.28
C GLU A 154 7.75 14.87 10.29
N GLN A 155 8.66 14.64 11.24
CA GLN A 155 9.31 13.34 11.43
C GLN A 155 8.30 12.19 11.67
N THR A 156 7.20 12.47 12.38
CA THR A 156 6.16 11.46 12.63
C THR A 156 5.46 11.04 11.35
N LEU A 157 5.13 11.99 10.46
CA LEU A 157 4.46 11.67 9.19
C LEU A 157 5.42 11.04 8.19
N HIS A 158 6.66 11.52 8.14
CA HIS A 158 7.72 10.89 7.36
C HIS A 158 7.92 9.44 7.78
N SER A 159 8.20 9.20 9.07
CA SER A 159 8.42 7.84 9.60
C SER A 159 7.20 6.91 9.47
N PHE A 160 6.00 7.47 9.36
CA PHE A 160 4.79 6.71 9.03
C PHE A 160 4.83 6.17 7.59
N ILE A 161 5.30 6.95 6.62
CA ILE A 161 5.40 6.54 5.22
C ILE A 161 6.63 5.67 4.99
N VAL A 162 7.79 6.07 5.52
CA VAL A 162 9.06 5.38 5.33
C VAL A 162 9.98 5.58 6.53
N PRO A 163 10.62 4.53 7.07
CA PRO A 163 11.50 4.67 8.23
C PRO A 163 12.68 5.60 7.93
N MET A 164 12.99 6.49 8.88
CA MET A 164 14.08 7.45 8.75
C MET A 164 15.45 6.81 9.04
N HIS A 165 16.48 7.40 8.44
CA HIS A 165 17.88 7.00 8.54
C HIS A 165 18.16 5.58 8.02
N VAL A 166 17.43 5.11 7.01
CA VAL A 166 17.61 3.78 6.42
C VAL A 166 18.01 3.85 4.95
N MET A 167 18.62 2.76 4.47
CA MET A 167 18.81 2.50 3.05
C MET A 167 18.04 1.24 2.70
N GLY A 168 17.19 1.29 1.67
CA GLY A 168 16.36 0.17 1.22
C GLY A 168 17.16 -1.08 0.83
N HIS A 169 18.40 -0.86 0.40
CA HIS A 169 19.29 -1.92 -0.08
C HIS A 169 20.07 -2.62 1.03
N ASP A 170 20.08 -2.08 2.25
CA ASP A 170 20.76 -2.71 3.40
C ASP A 170 19.94 -3.88 3.92
N ALA A 171 20.44 -5.11 3.69
CA ALA A 171 19.77 -6.33 4.13
C ALA A 171 19.76 -6.50 5.66
N ALA A 172 20.73 -5.91 6.37
CA ALA A 172 20.85 -6.01 7.83
C ALA A 172 19.83 -5.10 8.54
N GLU A 173 19.46 -3.98 7.93
CA GLU A 173 18.44 -3.06 8.44
C GLU A 173 17.03 -3.58 8.12
N LYS A 174 16.42 -4.31 9.07
CA LYS A 174 15.08 -4.88 8.88
C LYS A 174 13.99 -3.82 8.70
N ARG A 175 14.15 -2.61 9.27
CA ARG A 175 13.17 -1.53 9.14
C ARG A 175 13.04 -1.05 7.69
N SER A 176 14.09 -1.19 6.88
CA SER A 176 14.08 -0.78 5.47
C SER A 176 12.96 -1.43 4.63
N ARG A 177 12.41 -2.56 5.07
CA ARG A 177 11.31 -3.28 4.41
C ARG A 177 9.92 -2.83 4.88
N ALA A 178 9.83 -2.01 5.91
CA ALA A 178 8.58 -1.59 6.52
C ALA A 178 8.23 -0.16 6.09
N HIS A 179 7.83 0.00 4.83
CA HIS A 179 7.41 1.30 4.28
C HIS A 179 6.11 1.20 3.48
N ASP A 180 5.40 2.32 3.37
CA ASP A 180 4.17 2.50 2.63
C ASP A 180 4.35 3.51 1.48
N LEU A 181 5.50 3.47 0.79
CA LEU A 181 5.82 4.36 -0.35
C LEU A 181 4.80 4.30 -1.50
N TRP A 182 3.95 3.26 -1.55
CA TRP A 182 2.79 3.20 -2.46
C TRP A 182 1.79 4.35 -2.25
N ILE A 183 1.81 5.01 -1.08
CA ILE A 183 1.05 6.23 -0.81
C ILE A 183 1.50 7.35 -1.74
N LEU A 184 2.80 7.45 -2.05
CA LEU A 184 3.34 8.41 -3.02
C LEU A 184 3.00 7.97 -4.44
N ASP A 185 3.48 6.78 -4.82
CA ASP A 185 3.27 6.22 -6.14
C ASP A 185 3.21 4.68 -6.06
N GLU A 186 2.22 4.07 -6.69
CA GLU A 186 2.01 2.62 -6.66
C GLU A 186 3.25 1.83 -7.13
N ARG A 187 4.05 2.40 -8.04
CA ARG A 187 5.31 1.80 -8.52
C ARG A 187 6.34 1.61 -7.42
N LEU A 188 6.23 2.34 -6.31
CA LEU A 188 7.13 2.28 -5.17
C LEU A 188 6.72 1.23 -4.12
N ALA A 189 5.62 0.49 -4.32
CA ALA A 189 5.08 -0.43 -3.31
C ALA A 189 6.12 -1.46 -2.79
N PHE A 190 7.06 -1.88 -3.64
CA PHE A 190 8.06 -2.90 -3.32
C PHE A 190 9.49 -2.42 -3.59
N THR A 191 9.71 -1.11 -3.72
CA THR A 191 11.05 -0.59 -4.02
C THR A 191 12.01 -0.88 -2.87
N ARG A 192 13.25 -1.22 -3.21
CA ARG A 192 14.36 -1.32 -2.25
C ARG A 192 15.52 -0.40 -2.65
N ALA A 193 15.38 0.32 -3.75
CA ALA A 193 16.36 1.23 -4.31
C ALA A 193 16.10 2.66 -3.83
N PHE A 194 16.17 2.86 -2.50
CA PHE A 194 15.94 4.15 -1.88
C PHE A 194 16.83 4.42 -0.68
N SER A 195 16.98 5.70 -0.33
CA SER A 195 17.55 6.18 0.93
C SER A 195 16.59 7.16 1.57
N SER A 196 16.37 7.05 2.88
CA SER A 196 15.47 7.94 3.60
C SER A 196 16.15 8.60 4.79
N ASP A 197 16.05 9.94 4.84
CA ASP A 197 16.71 10.82 5.80
C ASP A 197 18.18 10.43 6.07
N LYS A 198 18.93 10.30 4.97
CA LYS A 198 20.35 9.98 4.98
C LYS A 198 21.15 11.23 4.59
N ARG A 199 22.29 11.41 5.26
CA ARG A 199 23.25 12.46 4.93
C ARG A 199 23.89 12.17 3.58
N PHE A 200 24.13 13.21 2.79
CA PHE A 200 24.81 13.06 1.50
C PHE A 200 26.20 12.47 1.65
N ASP A 201 26.98 12.84 2.66
CA ASP A 201 28.29 12.24 2.95
C ASP A 201 28.27 10.74 3.33
N THR A 202 27.09 10.22 3.64
CA THR A 202 26.89 8.79 3.94
C THR A 202 26.35 8.05 2.73
N LEU A 203 25.58 8.76 1.88
CA LEU A 203 24.95 8.23 0.67
C LEU A 203 25.88 8.23 -0.54
N LEU A 204 26.57 9.34 -0.76
CA LEU A 204 27.45 9.61 -1.87
C LEU A 204 28.91 9.41 -1.44
N ARG A 205 29.68 8.67 -2.24
CA ARG A 205 31.07 8.33 -1.89
C ARG A 205 32.02 9.52 -1.78
N ALA A 206 31.75 10.60 -2.51
CA ALA A 206 32.65 11.75 -2.64
C ALA A 206 32.06 13.04 -2.05
N SER A 207 30.88 12.98 -1.41
CA SER A 207 30.28 14.16 -0.77
C SER A 207 30.81 14.30 0.65
N GLU A 208 31.05 15.54 1.07
CA GLU A 208 31.33 15.91 2.47
C GLU A 208 30.12 16.65 3.09
N ASN A 209 29.00 16.71 2.37
CA ASN A 209 27.81 17.44 2.77
C ASN A 209 26.99 16.66 3.81
N ALA A 210 26.78 17.28 4.98
CA ALA A 210 26.01 16.71 6.08
C ALA A 210 24.50 16.97 5.98
N GLU A 211 24.04 17.71 4.96
CA GLU A 211 22.62 17.89 4.64
C GLU A 211 21.96 16.55 4.30
N ARG A 212 20.64 16.51 4.45
CA ARG A 212 19.81 15.33 4.24
C ARG A 212 18.64 15.67 3.33
N SER A 213 18.30 14.73 2.48
CA SER A 213 17.02 14.67 1.78
C SER A 213 16.09 13.69 2.49
N ASP A 214 14.79 13.94 2.48
CA ASP A 214 13.84 13.04 3.15
C ASP A 214 13.78 11.66 2.49
N LEU A 215 13.76 11.63 1.15
CA LEU A 215 13.76 10.38 0.39
C LEU A 215 14.35 10.57 -1.01
N ILE A 216 15.26 9.67 -1.39
CA ILE A 216 15.76 9.54 -2.76
C ILE A 216 15.45 8.12 -3.22
N VAL A 217 14.93 7.98 -4.44
CA VAL A 217 14.64 6.70 -5.10
C VAL A 217 15.33 6.68 -6.45
N TRP A 218 16.19 5.70 -6.70
CA TRP A 218 17.02 5.66 -7.91
C TRP A 218 16.67 4.55 -8.91
N ASP A 219 15.66 3.74 -8.63
CA ASP A 219 15.12 2.76 -9.59
C ASP A 219 13.61 2.98 -9.80
N PHE A 220 13.24 4.20 -10.14
CA PHE A 220 11.85 4.62 -10.29
C PHE A 220 11.23 4.22 -11.66
N ALA A 221 12.07 3.89 -12.63
CA ALA A 221 11.68 3.66 -14.02
C ALA A 221 11.48 2.18 -14.37
N SER A 222 12.03 1.26 -13.60
CA SER A 222 11.85 -0.19 -13.77
C SER A 222 10.52 -0.62 -13.14
N GLY A 223 9.42 -0.17 -13.75
CA GLY A 223 8.09 -0.68 -13.40
C GLY A 223 8.12 -2.21 -13.38
N LEU A 224 7.83 -2.79 -12.21
CA LEU A 224 7.80 -4.24 -11.90
C LEU A 224 9.16 -4.93 -11.66
N GLY A 225 10.29 -4.23 -11.72
CA GLY A 225 11.59 -4.78 -11.32
C GLY A 225 11.74 -4.76 -9.80
N VAL A 226 11.20 -5.75 -9.11
CA VAL A 226 11.67 -6.04 -7.75
C VAL A 226 13.10 -6.56 -7.91
N THR A 227 14.10 -5.69 -7.80
CA THR A 227 15.47 -6.13 -7.55
C THR A 227 15.51 -6.67 -6.13
N ASP A 228 15.03 -7.90 -5.94
CA ASP A 228 15.31 -8.65 -4.73
C ASP A 228 16.64 -9.38 -4.96
N PRO A 229 17.74 -8.95 -4.31
CA PRO A 229 19.00 -9.70 -4.38
C PRO A 229 18.91 -11.11 -3.77
N LEU A 230 17.77 -11.51 -3.18
CA LEU A 230 17.47 -12.89 -2.79
C LEU A 230 16.94 -13.76 -3.94
N ARG A 231 16.63 -13.18 -5.11
CA ARG A 231 16.45 -13.95 -6.34
C ARG A 231 17.81 -14.16 -6.99
N ASP A 232 18.28 -15.41 -6.95
CA ASP A 232 19.50 -15.83 -7.66
C ASP A 232 19.44 -15.39 -9.13
N GLY A 233 20.33 -14.46 -9.53
CA GLY A 233 20.69 -14.23 -10.94
C GLY A 233 20.30 -12.89 -11.57
N GLU A 234 19.43 -12.08 -10.96
CA GLU A 234 19.11 -10.73 -11.50
C GLU A 234 20.00 -9.68 -10.83
N THR A 235 21.18 -9.45 -11.42
CA THR A 235 22.04 -8.32 -11.03
C THR A 235 21.50 -7.03 -11.65
N VAL A 236 21.41 -5.96 -10.86
CA VAL A 236 21.22 -4.60 -11.40
C VAL A 236 22.36 -4.31 -12.37
N ASP A 237 22.05 -3.94 -13.62
CA ASP A 237 23.05 -3.52 -14.59
C ASP A 237 23.67 -2.19 -14.15
N THR A 238 24.70 -2.26 -13.31
CA THR A 238 25.48 -1.12 -12.84
C THR A 238 26.50 -0.62 -13.87
N SER A 239 26.58 -1.25 -15.05
CA SER A 239 27.42 -0.74 -16.14
C SER A 239 26.89 0.60 -16.66
N ARG A 240 25.56 0.79 -16.61
CA ARG A 240 24.89 2.02 -17.02
C ARG A 240 24.71 2.96 -15.83
N PRO A 241 25.08 4.24 -15.97
CA PRO A 241 24.69 5.25 -15.01
C PRO A 241 23.16 5.36 -14.92
N LEU A 242 22.65 5.75 -13.76
CA LEU A 242 21.25 6.08 -13.54
C LEU A 242 20.90 7.29 -14.40
N ASP A 243 19.85 7.14 -15.20
CA ASP A 243 19.30 8.19 -16.05
C ASP A 243 18.08 8.87 -15.42
N LYS A 244 17.53 8.29 -14.34
CA LYS A 244 16.33 8.77 -13.64
C LYS A 244 16.45 8.59 -12.14
N VAL A 245 16.16 9.65 -11.40
CA VAL A 245 16.11 9.65 -9.93
C VAL A 245 14.86 10.40 -9.49
N MET A 246 14.19 9.91 -8.46
CA MET A 246 13.13 10.61 -7.76
C MET A 246 13.66 11.14 -6.44
N ILE A 247 13.33 12.41 -6.14
CA ILE A 247 13.59 13.04 -4.85
C ILE A 247 12.24 13.37 -4.25
N VAL A 248 12.01 13.03 -2.99
CA VAL A 248 10.79 13.39 -2.27
C VAL A 248 11.14 14.20 -1.05
N GLU A 249 10.41 15.29 -0.84
CA GLU A 249 10.55 16.21 0.29
C GLU A 249 9.18 16.38 0.96
N PHE A 250 9.13 16.14 2.27
CA PHE A 250 7.94 16.34 3.08
C PHE A 250 8.04 17.67 3.84
N LYS A 251 6.96 18.44 3.87
CA LYS A 251 6.83 19.59 4.76
C LYS A 251 5.73 19.32 5.78
N LYS A 252 5.89 19.84 6.99
CA LYS A 252 4.82 19.85 8.01
C LYS A 252 3.46 20.29 7.39
N PRO A 253 2.38 19.50 7.53
CA PRO A 253 1.03 19.91 7.15
C PRO A 253 0.62 21.22 7.84
N GLY A 254 -0.06 22.10 7.10
CA GLY A 254 -0.47 23.43 7.59
C GLY A 254 0.67 24.42 7.84
N ARG A 255 1.92 24.12 7.44
CA ARG A 255 3.02 25.10 7.54
C ARG A 255 2.72 26.33 6.68
N THR A 256 2.69 27.50 7.32
CA THR A 256 2.39 28.79 6.66
C THR A 256 3.60 29.70 6.49
N HIS A 257 4.66 29.49 7.26
CA HIS A 257 5.86 30.35 7.27
C HIS A 257 7.06 29.62 6.64
N TYR A 258 7.67 30.25 5.64
CA TYR A 258 8.84 29.72 4.93
C TYR A 258 9.93 30.80 4.89
N GLY A 259 11.07 30.51 5.51
CA GLY A 259 12.24 31.40 5.48
C GLY A 259 12.95 31.37 4.14
N PRO A 260 13.97 32.24 3.96
CA PRO A 260 14.75 32.30 2.73
C PRO A 260 15.38 30.96 2.32
N GLU A 261 15.82 30.17 3.30
CA GLU A 261 16.44 28.84 3.13
C GLU A 261 15.42 27.72 2.90
N ASP A 262 14.14 27.96 3.21
CA ASP A 262 13.06 26.96 3.07
C ASP A 262 12.42 26.99 1.67
N GLN A 263 12.99 27.76 0.74
CA GLN A 263 12.46 27.84 -0.61
C GLN A 263 12.59 26.49 -1.32
N ILE A 264 11.44 25.87 -1.60
CA ILE A 264 11.32 24.61 -2.37
C ILE A 264 12.29 24.51 -3.56
N HIS A 265 12.28 25.49 -4.48
CA HIS A 265 13.20 25.45 -5.63
C HIS A 265 14.66 25.36 -5.19
N PHE A 266 15.08 26.19 -4.24
CA PHE A 266 16.46 26.25 -3.79
C PHE A 266 16.88 24.94 -3.13
N GLN A 267 16.05 24.40 -2.23
CA GLN A 267 16.31 23.14 -1.54
C GLN A 267 16.42 21.97 -2.53
N ILE A 268 15.49 21.86 -3.49
CA ILE A 268 15.54 20.80 -4.50
C ILE A 268 16.75 20.94 -5.42
N THR A 269 17.11 22.16 -5.84
CA THR A 269 18.30 22.38 -6.68
C THR A 269 19.58 21.96 -5.95
N LYS A 270 19.71 22.25 -4.65
CA LYS A 270 20.85 21.76 -3.83
C LYS A 270 20.96 20.23 -3.87
N TYR A 271 19.84 19.53 -3.68
CA TYR A 271 19.85 18.06 -3.70
C TYR A 271 20.24 17.51 -5.07
N ILE A 272 19.75 18.13 -6.15
CA ILE A 272 20.13 17.75 -7.51
C ILE A 272 21.64 17.96 -7.73
N ASP A 273 22.19 19.10 -7.30
CA ASP A 273 23.60 19.43 -7.48
C ASP A 273 24.53 18.48 -6.72
N GLU A 274 24.12 17.99 -5.55
CA GLU A 274 24.85 16.92 -4.84
C GLU A 274 24.79 15.58 -5.57
N LEU A 275 23.65 15.24 -6.17
CA LEU A 275 23.41 13.93 -6.77
C LEU A 275 23.97 13.79 -8.20
N ARG A 276 23.85 14.83 -9.02
CA ARG A 276 24.21 14.80 -10.45
C ARG A 276 25.69 14.47 -10.65
N GLY A 277 25.99 13.45 -11.45
CA GLY A 277 27.36 12.99 -11.66
C GLY A 277 27.99 12.30 -10.44
N GLY A 278 27.24 12.12 -9.34
CA GLY A 278 27.69 11.46 -8.13
C GLY A 278 27.75 9.93 -8.25
N GLU A 279 28.22 9.29 -7.19
CA GLU A 279 28.26 7.84 -7.06
C GLU A 279 27.71 7.41 -5.70
N ILE A 280 26.66 6.59 -5.72
CA ILE A 280 26.05 5.99 -4.53
C ILE A 280 26.42 4.51 -4.41
N GLU A 281 26.36 3.99 -3.18
CA GLU A 281 26.46 2.56 -2.92
C GLU A 281 25.07 1.90 -2.98
N GLY A 282 24.96 0.78 -3.70
CA GLY A 282 23.73 -0.01 -3.80
C GLY A 282 23.87 -1.41 -3.19
N PHE A 283 23.00 -2.33 -3.62
CA PHE A 283 23.03 -3.73 -3.19
C PHE A 283 24.41 -4.36 -3.36
N GLN A 284 24.79 -5.23 -2.42
CA GLN A 284 26.08 -5.94 -2.47
C GLN A 284 27.29 -5.00 -2.64
N ARG A 285 27.18 -3.75 -2.15
CA ARG A 285 28.20 -2.69 -2.28
C ARG A 285 28.51 -2.28 -3.72
N GLN A 286 27.60 -2.56 -4.66
CA GLN A 286 27.77 -2.16 -6.04
C GLN A 286 27.84 -0.64 -6.15
N ARG A 287 28.69 -0.15 -7.05
CA ARG A 287 28.85 1.27 -7.35
C ARG A 287 27.83 1.66 -8.38
N ILE A 288 26.98 2.63 -8.04
CA ILE A 288 25.94 3.13 -8.94
C ILE A 288 26.26 4.59 -9.25
N ARG A 289 26.61 4.85 -10.50
CA ARG A 289 26.89 6.20 -10.98
C ARG A 289 25.58 6.89 -11.36
N ILE A 290 25.44 8.16 -11.02
CA ILE A 290 24.32 9.00 -11.47
C ILE A 290 24.79 9.78 -12.70
N ALA A 291 24.04 9.73 -13.79
CA ALA A 291 24.43 10.44 -15.01
C ALA A 291 24.44 11.97 -14.77
N PRO A 292 25.39 12.74 -15.35
CA PRO A 292 25.37 14.20 -15.26
C PRO A 292 24.10 14.84 -15.83
N ASP A 293 23.46 14.17 -16.79
CA ASP A 293 22.22 14.55 -17.48
C ASP A 293 20.98 13.79 -16.97
N CYS A 294 21.09 13.14 -15.80
CA CYS A 294 19.99 12.42 -15.14
C CYS A 294 18.72 13.28 -15.04
N VAL A 295 17.57 12.65 -15.29
CA VAL A 295 16.24 13.26 -15.15
C VAL A 295 15.77 13.13 -13.71
N PHE A 296 15.58 14.26 -13.03
CA PHE A 296 15.13 14.30 -11.64
C PHE A 296 13.62 14.56 -11.52
N TYR A 297 12.89 13.58 -10.98
CA TYR A 297 11.49 13.70 -10.62
C TYR A 297 11.37 14.13 -9.16
N CYS A 298 11.22 15.44 -8.93
CA CYS A 298 11.18 15.99 -7.59
C CYS A 298 9.74 16.16 -7.14
N TYR A 299 9.38 15.53 -6.03
CA TYR A 299 8.02 15.48 -5.50
C TYR A 299 7.98 16.07 -4.09
N VAL A 300 7.23 17.14 -3.91
CA VAL A 300 7.16 17.87 -2.64
C VAL A 300 5.76 17.73 -2.08
N VAL A 301 5.65 17.22 -0.85
CA VAL A 301 4.37 17.07 -0.17
C VAL A 301 4.22 18.18 0.86
N ALA A 302 3.41 19.18 0.53
CA ALA A 302 3.21 20.38 1.35
C ALA A 302 1.84 21.00 1.13
N ASP A 303 1.18 21.44 2.21
CA ASP A 303 -0.06 22.22 2.09
C ASP A 303 0.27 23.62 1.55
N ILE A 304 -0.39 24.04 0.46
CA ILE A 304 -0.04 25.27 -0.28
C ILE A 304 -0.76 26.47 0.34
N GLU A 305 -0.25 26.90 1.49
CA GLU A 305 -0.79 27.99 2.30
C GLU A 305 0.30 29.04 2.62
N GLY A 306 -0.10 30.18 3.21
CA GLY A 306 0.82 31.22 3.66
C GLY A 306 1.87 31.66 2.63
N ASP A 307 3.13 31.62 3.03
CA ASP A 307 4.29 32.03 2.22
C ASP A 307 4.50 31.11 1.00
N LEU A 308 4.24 29.80 1.14
CA LEU A 308 4.40 28.84 0.06
C LEU A 308 3.46 29.15 -1.11
N LYS A 309 2.23 29.58 -0.82
CA LYS A 309 1.28 30.02 -1.86
C LYS A 309 1.83 31.19 -2.69
N ARG A 310 2.57 32.12 -2.07
CA ARG A 310 3.23 33.23 -2.78
C ARG A 310 4.44 32.73 -3.56
N GLN A 311 5.26 31.88 -2.94
CA GLN A 311 6.43 31.28 -3.56
C GLN A 311 6.09 30.55 -4.87
N LEU A 312 5.00 29.79 -4.88
CA LEU A 312 4.58 28.98 -6.02
C LEU A 312 3.56 29.68 -6.94
N SER A 313 3.39 31.00 -6.82
CA SER A 313 2.33 31.75 -7.52
C SER A 313 2.50 31.78 -9.04
N THR A 314 3.73 31.65 -9.54
CA THR A 314 4.07 31.63 -10.97
C THR A 314 4.15 30.23 -11.56
N TRP A 315 4.04 29.19 -10.73
CA TRP A 315 4.15 27.81 -11.17
C TRP A 315 2.86 27.36 -11.85
N ALA A 316 2.98 26.46 -12.83
CA ALA A 316 1.81 25.86 -13.46
C ALA A 316 1.00 25.10 -12.40
N LYS A 317 -0.32 25.09 -12.52
CA LYS A 317 -1.17 24.27 -11.65
C LYS A 317 -1.20 22.83 -12.17
N SER A 318 -1.35 21.86 -11.27
CA SER A 318 -1.66 20.48 -11.62
C SER A 318 -3.04 20.38 -12.32
N ALA A 319 -3.36 19.22 -12.89
CA ALA A 319 -4.61 19.00 -13.61
C ALA A 319 -5.88 19.25 -12.77
N ASN A 320 -5.84 18.93 -11.46
CA ASN A 320 -6.93 19.21 -10.52
C ASN A 320 -6.91 20.65 -9.96
N GLY A 321 -5.93 21.47 -10.35
CA GLY A 321 -5.79 22.86 -9.95
C GLY A 321 -5.22 23.08 -8.53
N GLN A 322 -5.00 22.02 -7.76
CA GLN A 322 -4.61 22.10 -6.35
C GLN A 322 -3.10 22.18 -6.17
N GLY A 323 -2.37 21.27 -6.82
CA GLY A 323 -0.91 21.21 -6.80
C GLY A 323 -0.24 22.25 -7.70
N ARG A 324 1.10 22.20 -7.73
CA ARG A 324 1.95 23.04 -8.58
C ARG A 324 2.97 22.21 -9.31
N PHE A 325 3.36 22.67 -10.48
CA PHE A 325 4.31 22.00 -11.33
C PHE A 325 5.26 23.03 -11.94
N MET A 326 6.54 22.68 -11.97
CA MET A 326 7.57 23.47 -12.63
C MET A 326 8.56 22.53 -13.35
N PRO A 327 8.73 22.64 -14.67
CA PRO A 327 9.78 21.90 -15.36
C PRO A 327 11.15 22.46 -14.97
N LEU A 328 12.12 21.56 -14.82
CA LEU A 328 13.54 21.92 -14.71
C LEU A 328 14.11 22.04 -16.13
N GLN A 329 14.83 23.13 -16.40
CA GLN A 329 15.40 23.45 -17.71
C GLN A 329 16.82 24.00 -17.54
N GLY A 330 17.63 23.87 -18.60
CA GLY A 330 19.03 24.31 -18.61
C GLY A 330 19.98 23.15 -18.32
N ASP A 331 20.88 23.33 -17.35
CA ASP A 331 21.89 22.32 -16.98
C ASP A 331 21.33 21.13 -16.19
N VAL A 332 20.03 21.13 -15.90
CA VAL A 332 19.32 20.11 -15.12
C VAL A 332 18.07 19.68 -15.87
N ASN A 333 17.79 18.37 -15.89
CA ASN A 333 16.61 17.77 -16.50
C ASN A 333 15.61 17.30 -15.44
N GLY A 334 14.31 17.47 -15.71
CA GLY A 334 13.25 16.91 -14.88
C GLY A 334 12.15 17.89 -14.52
N SER A 335 11.58 17.74 -13.34
CA SER A 335 10.49 18.59 -12.87
C SER A 335 10.36 18.60 -11.36
N ILE A 336 9.81 19.67 -10.81
CA ILE A 336 9.32 19.76 -9.44
C ILE A 336 7.79 19.77 -9.47
N GLU A 337 7.18 18.83 -8.76
CA GLU A 337 5.75 18.78 -8.50
C GLU A 337 5.50 18.96 -7.00
N VAL A 338 4.57 19.85 -6.64
CA VAL A 338 4.13 20.07 -5.27
C VAL A 338 2.68 19.60 -5.15
N ILE A 339 2.44 18.62 -4.29
CA ILE A 339 1.12 18.10 -3.94
C ILE A 339 0.78 18.47 -2.49
N GLN A 340 -0.49 18.71 -2.21
CA GLN A 340 -0.96 18.90 -0.84
C GLN A 340 -1.15 17.57 -0.13
N TRP A 341 -1.03 17.54 1.20
CA TRP A 341 -1.18 16.30 1.97
C TRP A 341 -2.54 15.65 1.76
N GLN A 342 -3.59 16.46 1.68
CA GLN A 342 -4.94 15.93 1.47
C GLN A 342 -5.11 15.32 0.09
N ASP A 343 -4.54 15.95 -0.95
CA ASP A 343 -4.62 15.45 -2.33
C ASP A 343 -3.83 14.15 -2.48
N LEU A 344 -2.65 14.05 -1.86
CA LEU A 344 -1.86 12.82 -1.83
C LEU A 344 -2.65 11.64 -1.23
N VAL A 345 -3.31 11.87 -0.09
CA VAL A 345 -4.13 10.85 0.56
C VAL A 345 -5.35 10.49 -0.29
N ASN A 346 -6.00 11.48 -0.92
CA ASN A 346 -7.13 11.26 -1.81
C ASN A 346 -6.73 10.42 -3.04
N ASP A 347 -5.57 10.70 -3.64
CA ASP A 347 -5.04 9.95 -4.78
C ASP A 347 -4.71 8.50 -4.38
N ALA A 348 -4.08 8.30 -3.21
CA ALA A 348 -3.84 6.97 -2.67
C ALA A 348 -5.14 6.20 -2.39
N TRP A 349 -6.18 6.87 -1.88
CA TRP A 349 -7.51 6.30 -1.73
C TRP A 349 -8.12 5.91 -3.07
N ALA A 350 -8.09 6.78 -4.07
CA ALA A 350 -8.65 6.51 -5.38
C ALA A 350 -7.97 5.30 -6.06
N ARG A 351 -6.64 5.19 -5.96
CA ARG A 351 -5.89 4.01 -6.43
C ARG A 351 -6.29 2.73 -5.70
N ASN A 352 -6.44 2.80 -4.38
CA ASN A 352 -6.87 1.68 -3.56
C ASN A 352 -8.32 1.26 -3.89
N GLU A 353 -9.24 2.22 -4.09
CA GLU A 353 -10.63 1.94 -4.48
C GLU A 353 -10.77 1.38 -5.89
N ALA A 354 -10.02 1.89 -6.87
CA ALA A 354 -10.00 1.33 -8.23
C ALA A 354 -9.70 -0.18 -8.21
N THR A 355 -8.84 -0.59 -7.27
CA THR A 355 -8.48 -1.99 -7.03
C THR A 355 -9.66 -2.80 -6.43
N LEU A 356 -10.52 -2.21 -5.58
CA LEU A 356 -11.76 -2.85 -5.09
C LEU A 356 -12.78 -3.08 -6.19
N TYR A 357 -12.99 -2.08 -7.06
CA TYR A 357 -13.91 -2.18 -8.19
C TYR A 357 -13.45 -3.25 -9.18
N ALA A 358 -12.15 -3.34 -9.45
CA ALA A 358 -11.56 -4.42 -10.25
C ALA A 358 -11.75 -5.79 -9.58
N ALA A 359 -11.71 -5.87 -8.24
CA ALA A 359 -11.95 -7.08 -7.46
C ALA A 359 -13.44 -7.46 -7.27
N LYS A 360 -14.39 -6.68 -7.81
CA LYS A 360 -15.86 -6.83 -7.59
C LYS A 360 -16.32 -6.74 -6.13
N LEU A 361 -15.53 -6.11 -5.27
CA LEU A 361 -15.90 -5.88 -3.87
C LEU A 361 -16.61 -4.54 -3.78
N ARG A 362 -17.94 -4.55 -3.68
CA ARG A 362 -18.69 -3.32 -3.42
C ARG A 362 -18.52 -2.91 -1.95
N ARG A 363 -18.45 -1.60 -1.73
CA ARG A 363 -18.51 -0.98 -0.40
C ARG A 363 -19.81 -1.40 0.31
N GLY A 364 -19.65 -2.05 1.46
CA GLY A 364 -20.71 -2.20 2.46
C GLY A 364 -20.85 -0.95 3.31
#